data_AF-A0A0A0QTD4-F1
#
_entry.id   AF-A0A0A0QTD4-F1
#
_cell.length_a   1.000
_cell.length_b   1.000
_cell.length_c   1.000
_cell.angle_alpha   90.00
_cell.angle_beta   90.00
_cell.angle_gamma   90.00
#
_symmetry.space_group_name_H-M   'P 1'
#
loop_
_entity.id
_entity.type
_entity.pdbx_description
1 polymer ?
#
loop_
_entity_poly.entity_id
_entity_poly.type
_entity_poly.pdbx_seq_one_letter_code
_entity_poly.pdbx_strand_id
1 'polypeptide(L)'
;SATSLRISRTCCDSDFCNGGDVQVPAIDETPNGYKCKDCLTTESVDPCSAAGDVQCTGDLNTCSSFSGTGARPGEEVQQYFLKGCASQDFCQSFYLAGSHAYTYDLLCSPAEKL
;
A
#
# COMPACT_ATOMS: atom_id res chain seq x y z
N SER A 1 6.28 -2.84 17.25
CA SER A 1 6.90 -2.16 16.12
C SER A 1 5.85 -1.94 15.06
N ALA A 2 5.60 -0.70 14.63
CA ALA A 2 4.76 -0.43 13.46
C ALA A 2 5.59 -0.74 12.21
N THR A 3 5.20 -1.78 11.48
CA THR A 3 5.85 -2.15 10.22
C THR A 3 5.31 -1.23 9.14
N SER A 4 6.17 -0.36 8.58
CA SER A 4 5.82 0.45 7.41
C SER A 4 6.18 -0.31 6.15
N LEU A 5 5.20 -0.57 5.28
CA LEU A 5 5.41 -1.08 3.93
C LEU A 5 5.28 0.09 2.96
N ARG A 6 6.31 0.32 2.15
CA ARG A 6 6.30 1.37 1.13
C ARG A 6 6.60 0.78 -0.24
N ILE A 7 5.76 1.14 -1.21
CA ILE A 7 5.88 0.72 -2.60
C ILE A 7 5.84 1.98 -3.45
N SER A 8 6.81 2.14 -4.32
CA SER A 8 6.84 3.20 -5.34
C SER A 8 7.07 2.56 -6.70
N ARG A 9 6.42 3.09 -7.73
CA ARG A 9 6.50 2.58 -9.09
C ARG A 9 6.62 3.75 -10.06
N THR A 10 7.54 3.61 -11.01
CA THR A 10 7.68 4.51 -12.16
C THR A 10 7.49 3.67 -13.41
N CYS A 11 6.64 4.15 -14.33
CA CYS A 11 6.41 3.52 -15.62
C CYS A 11 6.85 4.47 -16.72
N CYS A 12 7.38 3.93 -17.82
CA CYS A 12 7.82 4.69 -18.98
C CYS A 12 7.77 3.80 -20.23
N ASP A 13 7.60 4.38 -21.42
CA ASP A 13 7.35 3.65 -22.67
C ASP A 13 8.43 3.81 -23.75
N SER A 14 9.56 4.42 -23.40
CA SER A 14 10.68 4.66 -24.32
C SER A 14 11.87 3.75 -24.03
N ASP A 15 12.72 3.56 -25.04
CA ASP A 15 13.91 2.71 -24.90
C ASP A 15 14.81 3.20 -23.76
N PHE A 16 15.23 2.27 -22.89
CA PHE A 16 16.11 2.52 -21.74
C PHE A 16 15.62 3.59 -20.74
N CYS A 17 14.33 3.93 -20.72
CA CYS A 17 13.77 4.95 -19.84
C CYS A 17 13.83 4.60 -18.34
N ASN A 18 13.92 3.32 -18.02
CA ASN A 18 14.13 2.78 -16.67
C ASN A 18 15.61 2.43 -16.41
N GLY A 19 16.52 2.86 -17.29
CA GLY A 19 17.96 2.67 -17.11
C GLY A 19 18.55 3.59 -16.04
N GLY A 20 19.81 3.34 -15.69
CA GLY A 20 20.52 4.07 -14.63
C GLY A 20 20.39 3.40 -13.26
N ASP A 21 20.82 4.12 -12.23
CA ASP A 21 20.77 3.63 -10.85
C ASP A 21 19.33 3.59 -10.34
N VAL A 22 19.00 2.55 -9.58
CA VAL A 22 17.70 2.44 -8.90
C VAL A 22 17.54 3.59 -7.92
N GLN A 23 16.60 4.48 -8.19
CA GLN A 23 16.26 5.59 -7.32
C GLN A 23 15.14 5.17 -6.37
N VAL A 24 15.38 5.35 -5.06
CA VAL A 24 14.30 5.31 -4.06
C VAL A 24 13.84 6.74 -3.84
N PRO A 25 12.66 7.14 -4.33
CA PRO A 25 12.21 8.52 -4.18
C PRO A 25 12.08 8.89 -2.70
N ALA A 26 12.52 10.12 -2.38
CA ALA A 26 12.36 10.70 -1.06
C ALA A 26 10.90 10.63 -0.61
N ILE A 27 10.68 10.45 0.68
CA ILE A 27 9.33 10.43 1.25
C ILE A 27 8.89 11.88 1.44
N ASP A 28 7.74 12.23 0.89
CA ASP A 28 7.04 13.40 1.38
C ASP A 28 6.22 13.00 2.61
N GLU A 29 6.79 13.24 3.79
CA GLU A 29 6.15 13.01 5.08
C GLU A 29 5.30 14.19 5.52
N THR A 30 5.16 15.23 4.68
CA THR A 30 4.33 16.40 5.00
C THR A 30 2.87 15.94 5.12
N PRO A 31 2.21 16.17 6.27
CA PRO A 31 0.82 15.84 6.42
C PRO A 31 -0.06 16.57 5.40
N ASN A 32 -0.92 15.84 4.71
CA ASN A 32 -1.69 16.38 3.59
C ASN A 32 -3.13 16.81 3.96
N GLY A 33 -3.50 16.73 5.25
CA GLY A 33 -4.82 17.11 5.72
C GLY A 33 -5.86 15.98 5.71
N TYR A 34 -5.48 14.77 5.30
CA TYR A 34 -6.36 13.61 5.23
C TYR A 34 -5.99 12.52 6.23
N LYS A 35 -6.92 11.59 6.45
CA LYS A 35 -6.74 10.41 7.29
C LYS A 35 -7.42 9.17 6.70
N CYS A 36 -6.90 8.01 7.08
CA CYS A 36 -7.43 6.69 6.77
C CYS A 36 -7.32 5.77 7.97
N LYS A 37 -8.01 4.62 7.91
CA LYS A 37 -7.75 3.51 8.84
C LYS A 37 -6.38 2.90 8.56
N ASP A 38 -5.64 2.55 9.61
CA ASP A 38 -4.34 1.90 9.54
C ASP A 38 -4.36 0.56 10.27
N CYS A 39 -3.95 -0.49 9.55
CA CYS A 39 -3.84 -1.83 10.09
C CYS A 39 -2.98 -2.71 9.19
N LEU A 40 -2.20 -3.60 9.79
CA LEU A 40 -1.53 -4.71 9.13
C LEU A 40 -1.61 -5.93 10.04
N THR A 41 -2.17 -7.02 9.54
CA THR A 41 -2.24 -8.29 10.27
C THR A 41 -2.11 -9.47 9.32
N THR A 42 -1.56 -10.56 9.85
CA THR A 42 -1.46 -11.87 9.19
C THR A 42 -2.30 -12.94 9.89
N GLU A 43 -3.20 -12.53 10.79
CA GLU A 43 -4.10 -13.45 11.49
C GLU A 43 -5.15 -14.04 10.53
N SER A 44 -5.75 -15.16 10.94
CA SER A 44 -6.74 -15.88 10.11
C SER A 44 -8.14 -15.26 10.09
N VAL A 45 -8.43 -14.34 11.02
CA VAL A 45 -9.66 -13.54 11.09
C VAL A 45 -9.25 -12.08 10.87
N ASP A 46 -10.15 -11.21 10.39
CA ASP A 46 -9.85 -9.78 10.14
C ASP A 46 -10.02 -8.91 11.40
N PRO A 47 -8.95 -8.60 12.17
CA PRO A 47 -9.01 -7.64 13.27
C PRO A 47 -8.97 -6.18 12.78
N CYS A 48 -8.74 -5.92 11.49
CA CYS A 48 -8.62 -4.55 10.95
C CYS A 48 -9.96 -3.81 10.89
N SER A 49 -11.05 -4.41 11.37
CA SER A 49 -12.30 -3.74 11.67
C SER A 49 -12.19 -2.76 12.84
N ALA A 50 -11.27 -2.97 13.79
CA ALA A 50 -11.02 -2.09 14.94
C ALA A 50 -9.81 -1.13 14.75
N ALA A 51 -9.35 -0.96 13.50
CA ALA A 51 -8.17 -0.17 13.15
C ALA A 51 -8.22 1.29 13.65
N GLY A 52 -7.07 1.79 14.10
CA GLY A 52 -6.88 3.20 14.42
C GLY A 52 -6.81 4.06 13.15
N ASP A 53 -6.86 5.38 13.31
CA ASP A 53 -6.67 6.32 12.19
C ASP A 53 -5.19 6.67 12.05
N VAL A 54 -4.73 6.87 10.82
CA VAL A 54 -3.43 7.43 10.47
C VAL A 54 -3.60 8.70 9.65
N GLN A 55 -2.76 9.69 9.89
CA GLN A 55 -2.69 10.90 9.07
C GLN A 55 -1.92 10.59 7.79
N CYS A 56 -2.52 10.92 6.64
CA CYS A 56 -1.87 10.72 5.36
C CYS A 56 -0.85 11.83 5.06
N THR A 57 0.14 11.50 4.24
CA THR A 57 1.24 12.41 3.86
C THR A 57 1.38 12.52 2.35
N GLY A 58 2.01 13.59 1.88
CA GLY A 58 2.28 13.81 0.47
C GLY A 58 1.02 13.68 -0.40
N ASP A 59 1.12 12.89 -1.47
CA ASP A 59 0.05 12.63 -2.44
C ASP A 59 -0.88 11.46 -2.07
N LEU A 60 -0.72 10.86 -0.88
CA LEU A 60 -1.51 9.73 -0.42
C LEU A 60 -2.92 10.18 0.03
N ASN A 61 -3.80 10.46 -0.92
CA ASN A 61 -5.14 11.01 -0.70
C ASN A 61 -6.27 9.98 -0.84
N THR A 62 -5.94 8.69 -0.88
CA THR A 62 -6.87 7.57 -1.03
C THR A 62 -6.69 6.58 0.13
N CYS A 63 -7.79 6.08 0.70
CA CYS A 63 -7.73 4.97 1.64
C CYS A 63 -7.80 3.65 0.88
N SER A 64 -6.89 2.73 1.19
CA SER A 64 -6.86 1.38 0.65
C SER A 64 -7.18 0.36 1.74
N SER A 65 -7.87 -0.72 1.36
CA SER A 65 -8.12 -1.90 2.18
C SER A 65 -7.85 -3.14 1.35
N PHE A 66 -6.90 -3.95 1.78
CA PHE A 66 -6.55 -5.23 1.17
C PHE A 66 -6.97 -6.36 2.10
N SER A 67 -7.59 -7.40 1.55
CA SER A 67 -7.84 -8.67 2.22
C SER A 67 -7.50 -9.78 1.24
N GLY A 68 -6.55 -10.65 1.59
CA GLY A 68 -6.16 -11.69 0.66
C GLY A 68 -4.95 -12.50 1.09
N THR A 69 -4.55 -13.44 0.23
CA THR A 69 -3.36 -14.25 0.43
C THR A 69 -2.19 -13.74 -0.40
N GLY A 70 -0.99 -13.82 0.15
CA GLY A 70 0.22 -13.43 -0.55
C GLY A 70 1.46 -14.15 -0.03
N ALA A 71 2.54 -14.07 -0.79
CA ALA A 71 3.85 -14.53 -0.38
C ALA A 71 4.96 -13.72 -1.04
N ARG A 72 6.11 -13.64 -0.40
CA ARG A 72 7.36 -13.26 -1.08
C ARG A 72 8.06 -14.51 -1.63
N PRO A 73 8.98 -14.35 -2.59
CA PRO A 73 9.78 -15.48 -3.08
C PRO A 73 10.50 -16.20 -1.93
N GLY A 74 10.22 -17.50 -1.78
CA GLY A 74 10.80 -18.34 -0.72
C GLY A 74 10.03 -18.39 0.59
N GLU A 75 8.91 -17.66 0.72
CA GLU A 75 8.02 -17.70 1.87
C GLU A 75 6.77 -18.55 1.60
N GLU A 76 6.19 -19.09 2.67
CA GLU A 76 4.87 -19.73 2.62
C GLU A 76 3.77 -18.69 2.37
N VAL A 77 2.68 -19.14 1.74
CA VAL A 77 1.51 -18.27 1.50
C VAL A 77 0.81 -17.96 2.82
N GLN A 78 0.59 -16.67 3.08
CA GLN A 78 -0.08 -16.17 4.28
C GLN A 78 -1.31 -15.34 3.93
N GLN A 79 -2.29 -15.34 4.83
CA GLN A 79 -3.39 -14.38 4.80
C GLN A 79 -2.88 -13.03 5.30
N TYR A 80 -3.34 -11.95 4.66
CA TYR A 80 -3.06 -10.57 5.04
C TYR A 80 -4.33 -9.75 5.03
N PHE A 81 -4.46 -8.88 6.03
CA PHE A 81 -5.37 -7.74 6.00
C PHE A 81 -4.56 -6.47 6.19
N LEU A 82 -4.72 -5.53 5.26
CA LEU A 82 -4.05 -4.24 5.29
C LEU A 82 -5.06 -3.11 5.12
N LYS A 83 -4.88 -2.02 5.87
CA LYS A 83 -5.54 -0.74 5.62
C LYS A 83 -4.50 0.37 5.73
N GLY A 84 -4.61 1.39 4.89
CA GLY A 84 -3.71 2.55 4.98
C GLY A 84 -3.91 3.56 3.86
N CYS A 85 -3.16 4.66 3.95
CA CYS A 85 -3.13 5.68 2.91
C CYS A 85 -2.37 5.16 1.67
N ALA A 86 -2.91 5.43 0.49
CA ALA A 86 -2.36 5.10 -0.80
C ALA A 86 -2.52 6.28 -1.77
N SER A 87 -1.72 6.29 -2.84
CA SER A 87 -1.97 7.17 -3.98
C SER A 87 -3.13 6.64 -4.82
N GLN A 88 -3.77 7.51 -5.58
CA GLN A 88 -4.84 7.11 -6.50
C GLN A 88 -4.33 6.12 -7.57
N ASP A 89 -3.11 6.30 -8.07
CA ASP A 89 -2.50 5.44 -9.09
C ASP A 89 -2.27 4.01 -8.58
N PHE A 90 -1.91 3.86 -7.30
CA PHE A 90 -1.77 2.54 -6.68
C PHE A 90 -3.09 1.76 -6.72
N CYS A 91 -4.21 2.43 -6.47
CA CYS A 91 -5.53 1.83 -6.50
C CYS A 91 -6.00 1.48 -7.92
N GLN A 92 -5.59 2.24 -8.94
CA GLN A 92 -5.94 1.98 -10.34
C GLN A 92 -5.09 0.88 -10.97
N SER A 93 -3.83 0.76 -10.55
CA SER A 93 -2.84 -0.17 -11.10
C SER A 93 -2.12 -0.93 -10.00
N PHE A 94 -2.90 -1.62 -9.15
CA PHE A 94 -2.39 -2.34 -8.00
C PHE A 94 -1.37 -3.41 -8.40
N TYR A 95 -0.19 -3.32 -7.80
CA TYR A 95 0.87 -4.31 -7.94
C TYR A 95 1.82 -4.22 -6.74
N LEU A 96 2.02 -5.34 -6.04
CA LEU A 96 2.93 -5.41 -4.90
C LEU A 96 4.33 -5.82 -5.38
N ALA A 97 5.23 -4.87 -5.58
CA ALA A 97 6.59 -5.18 -5.98
C ALA A 97 7.29 -6.09 -4.95
N GLY A 98 7.86 -7.21 -5.42
CA GLY A 98 8.55 -8.18 -4.56
C GLY A 98 7.63 -9.15 -3.80
N SER A 99 6.32 -9.05 -3.98
CA SER A 99 5.33 -9.98 -3.41
C SER A 99 4.38 -10.46 -4.51
N HIS A 100 3.82 -11.65 -4.34
CA HIS A 100 2.71 -12.13 -5.16
C HIS A 100 1.44 -12.13 -4.32
N ALA A 101 0.39 -11.45 -4.79
CA ALA A 101 -0.96 -11.57 -4.22
C ALA A 101 -1.73 -12.63 -5.02
N TYR A 102 -2.21 -13.69 -4.37
CA TYR A 102 -2.83 -14.83 -5.05
C TYR A 102 -4.35 -14.68 -5.13
N THR A 103 -5.01 -14.51 -3.99
CA THR A 103 -6.46 -14.27 -3.90
C THR A 103 -6.67 -13.01 -3.08
N TYR A 104 -7.24 -11.96 -3.66
CA TYR A 104 -7.38 -10.71 -2.92
C TYR A 104 -8.60 -9.89 -3.33
N ASP A 105 -9.12 -9.16 -2.35
CA ASP A 105 -9.98 -8.00 -2.52
C ASP A 105 -9.17 -6.75 -2.20
N LEU A 106 -9.12 -5.81 -3.15
CA LEU A 106 -8.61 -4.47 -2.94
C LEU A 106 -9.75 -3.48 -3.07
N LEU A 107 -10.05 -2.77 -1.99
CA LEU A 107 -11.01 -1.69 -1.97
C LEU A 107 -10.27 -0.37 -1.79
N CYS A 108 -10.66 0.62 -2.57
CA CYS A 108 -10.15 1.98 -2.45
C CYS A 108 -11.29 2.98 -2.38
N SER A 109 -11.12 3.99 -1.53
CA SER A 109 -12.07 5.09 -1.36
C SER A 109 -11.33 6.41 -1.15
N PRO A 110 -11.94 7.57 -1.47
CA PRO A 110 -11.35 8.86 -1.11
C PRO A 110 -11.01 8.92 0.38
N ALA A 111 -9.87 9.53 0.71
CA ALA A 111 -9.49 9.71 2.11
C ALA A 111 -10.40 10.73 2.81
N GLU A 112 -10.58 10.55 4.11
CA GLU A 112 -11.36 11.47 4.94
C GLU A 112 -10.52 12.70 5.26
N LYS A 113 -11.12 13.88 5.28
CA LYS A 113 -10.45 15.06 5.84
C LYS A 113 -10.29 14.87 7.35
N LEU A 114 -9.17 15.34 7.91
CA LEU A 114 -8.94 15.35 9.35
C LEU A 114 -10.03 16.11 10.10
#